data_AF-A0A2P2JG82-F1
#
_entry.id   AF-A0A2P2JG82-F1
#
_cell.length_a   1.000
_cell.length_b   1.000
_cell.length_c   1.000
_cell.angle_alpha   90.00
_cell.angle_beta   90.00
_cell.angle_gamma   90.00
#
_symmetry.space_group_name_H-M   'P 1'
#
loop_
_entity.id
_entity.type
_entity.pdbx_description
1 polymer ?
#
loop_
_entity_poly.entity_id
_entity_poly.type
_entity_poly.pdbx_seq_one_letter_code
_entity_poly.pdbx_strand_id
1 'polypeptide(L)'
;MIKWTEREPYAYWKGNPFVADRRKDLLTCNVSDQQDWNARLFIQDWILESQQGFMQSDVSKQCTYRYKIYIEGYAWSVSEKYILACDSATFLVKPYFHDFFTRSLQPLEHYWPIRNEDKCRSIKFAVEWGNKHTEKVINVF
;
A
#
# COMPACT_ATOMS: atom_id res chain seq x y z
N MET A 1 -12.43 -6.49 -14.36
CA MET A 1 -11.48 -5.64 -13.62
C MET A 1 -12.13 -4.29 -13.44
N ILE A 2 -12.15 -3.72 -12.23
CA ILE A 2 -12.80 -2.43 -11.94
C ILE A 2 -11.97 -1.31 -12.57
N LYS A 3 -12.58 -0.34 -13.24
CA LYS A 3 -11.83 0.79 -13.82
C LYS A 3 -11.15 1.57 -12.70
N TRP A 4 -9.93 2.06 -12.92
CA TRP A 4 -9.18 2.78 -11.89
C TRP A 4 -9.97 3.92 -11.23
N THR A 5 -10.74 4.68 -12.03
CA THR A 5 -11.58 5.79 -11.56
C THR A 5 -12.71 5.37 -10.62
N GLU A 6 -13.18 4.12 -10.72
CA GLU A 6 -14.26 3.53 -9.92
C GLU A 6 -13.73 2.88 -8.62
N ARG A 7 -12.40 2.80 -8.46
CA ARG A 7 -11.77 2.27 -7.24
C ARG A 7 -11.91 3.22 -6.07
N GLU A 8 -11.93 2.66 -4.87
CA GLU A 8 -11.97 3.40 -3.61
C GLU A 8 -10.80 4.39 -3.52
N PRO A 9 -11.04 5.68 -3.19
CA PRO A 9 -10.06 6.75 -3.33
C PRO A 9 -9.06 6.82 -2.15
N TYR A 10 -8.74 5.68 -1.55
CA TYR A 10 -7.89 5.56 -0.36
C TYR A 10 -6.64 4.72 -0.64
N ALA A 11 -5.63 4.90 0.19
CA ALA A 11 -4.46 4.03 0.21
C ALA A 11 -4.75 2.77 1.01
N TYR A 12 -4.41 1.61 0.47
CA TYR A 12 -4.71 0.32 1.08
C TYR A 12 -3.46 -0.48 1.42
N TRP A 13 -3.47 -1.10 2.59
CA TRP A 13 -2.52 -2.13 2.98
C TRP A 13 -3.21 -3.23 3.80
N LYS A 14 -2.86 -4.49 3.52
CA LYS A 14 -3.20 -5.62 4.38
C LYS A 14 -1.96 -6.49 4.55
N GLY A 15 -1.57 -6.77 5.79
CA GLY A 15 -0.37 -7.56 6.05
C GLY A 15 -0.16 -7.89 7.52
N ASN A 16 0.79 -8.77 7.79
CA ASN A 16 1.16 -9.13 9.17
C ASN A 16 2.06 -8.02 9.75
N PRO A 17 1.60 -7.27 10.79
CA PRO A 17 2.39 -6.21 11.40
C PRO A 17 3.45 -6.74 12.36
N PHE A 18 3.32 -7.96 12.86
CA PHE A 18 4.14 -8.49 13.94
C PHE A 18 5.55 -8.94 13.50
N VAL A 19 5.83 -8.93 12.20
CA VAL A 19 7.14 -9.31 11.64
C VAL A 19 8.16 -8.17 11.58
N ALA A 20 7.73 -6.91 11.76
CA ALA A 20 8.61 -5.75 11.73
C ALA A 20 7.97 -4.53 12.39
N ASP A 21 8.75 -3.77 13.17
CA ASP A 21 8.24 -2.59 13.88
C ASP A 21 7.74 -1.49 12.94
N ARG A 22 8.29 -1.39 11.73
CA ARG A 22 7.80 -0.43 10.71
C ARG A 22 6.38 -0.74 10.24
N ARG A 23 5.98 -2.02 10.23
CA ARG A 23 4.59 -2.40 9.90
C ARG A 23 3.65 -2.14 11.07
N LYS A 24 4.11 -2.35 12.31
CA LYS A 24 3.35 -1.94 13.49
C LYS A 24 3.14 -0.43 13.49
N ASP A 25 4.18 0.32 13.20
CA ASP A 25 4.12 1.78 13.11
C ASP A 25 3.21 2.26 11.97
N LEU A 26 3.17 1.58 10.82
CA LEU A 26 2.19 1.89 9.76
C LEU A 26 0.74 1.84 10.29
N LEU A 27 0.41 0.91 11.19
CA LEU A 27 -0.93 0.81 11.76
C LEU A 27 -1.33 2.03 12.62
N THR A 28 -0.40 2.85 13.08
CA THR A 28 -0.74 4.09 13.78
C THR A 28 -1.36 5.15 12.86
N CYS A 29 -1.33 4.93 11.54
CA CYS A 29 -2.11 5.73 10.59
C CYS A 29 -3.60 5.33 10.55
N ASN A 30 -4.02 4.33 11.34
CA ASN A 30 -5.42 4.03 11.59
C ASN A 30 -5.80 4.65 12.95
N VAL A 31 -6.37 5.86 12.93
CA VAL A 31 -6.54 6.72 14.12
C VAL A 31 -7.98 6.74 14.63
N SER A 32 -8.85 7.61 14.09
CA SER A 32 -10.22 7.78 14.57
C SER A 32 -11.12 8.42 13.52
N ASP A 33 -12.43 8.43 13.75
CA ASP A 33 -13.41 9.07 12.86
C ASP A 33 -13.21 10.59 12.70
N GLN A 34 -12.49 11.23 13.64
CA GLN A 34 -12.22 12.67 13.62
C GLN A 34 -10.98 13.03 12.80
N GLN A 35 -10.11 12.07 12.53
CA GLN A 35 -8.86 12.28 11.80
C GLN A 35 -8.63 11.13 10.83
N ASP A 36 -8.81 11.38 9.53
CA ASP A 36 -8.50 10.39 8.49
C ASP A 36 -7.16 10.73 7.80
N TRP A 37 -6.26 9.74 7.72
CA TRP A 37 -5.02 9.79 6.93
C TRP A 37 -5.21 9.33 5.49
N ASN A 38 -6.45 9.05 5.08
CA ASN A 38 -6.83 8.44 3.81
C ASN A 38 -6.19 7.05 3.60
N ALA A 39 -5.94 6.34 4.70
CA ALA A 39 -5.35 5.00 4.70
C ALA A 39 -6.37 3.97 5.23
N ARG A 40 -6.41 2.80 4.61
CA ARG A 40 -7.24 1.64 4.99
C ARG A 40 -6.28 0.48 5.25
N LEU A 41 -5.97 0.26 6.51
CA LEU A 41 -4.92 -0.64 6.96
C LEU A 41 -5.52 -1.80 7.73
N PHE A 42 -5.23 -3.03 7.31
CA PHE A 42 -5.82 -4.24 7.87
C PHE A 42 -4.74 -5.23 8.28
N ILE A 43 -4.98 -5.92 9.40
CA ILE A 43 -4.09 -6.99 9.86
C ILE A 43 -4.39 -8.26 9.07
N GLN A 44 -3.35 -8.89 8.55
CA GLN A 44 -3.40 -10.25 8.00
C GLN A 44 -3.04 -11.24 9.11
N ASP A 45 -4.06 -11.89 9.68
CA ASP A 45 -3.90 -12.92 10.70
C ASP A 45 -3.75 -14.30 10.05
N TRP A 46 -2.52 -14.80 9.95
CA TRP A 46 -2.25 -16.08 9.31
C TRP A 46 -2.77 -17.30 10.09
N ILE A 47 -2.97 -17.17 11.41
CA ILE A 47 -3.54 -18.25 12.22
C ILE A 47 -5.01 -18.41 11.85
N LEU A 48 -5.75 -17.31 11.83
CA LEU A 48 -7.16 -17.32 11.46
C LEU A 48 -7.37 -17.74 10.00
N GLU A 49 -6.56 -17.23 9.07
CA GLU A 49 -6.64 -17.62 7.66
C GLU A 49 -6.36 -19.11 7.46
N SER A 50 -5.38 -19.67 8.17
CA SER A 50 -5.09 -21.11 8.08
C SER A 50 -6.28 -21.95 8.54
N GLN A 51 -7.04 -21.49 9.53
CA GLN A 51 -8.25 -22.17 10.00
C GLN A 51 -9.42 -22.02 9.02
N GLN A 52 -9.45 -20.92 8.27
CA GLN A 52 -10.51 -20.57 7.33
C GLN A 52 -10.16 -20.90 5.86
N GLY A 53 -9.05 -21.59 5.59
CA GLY A 53 -8.64 -21.94 4.22
C GLY A 53 -8.24 -20.73 3.36
N PHE A 54 -7.68 -19.69 3.97
CA PHE A 54 -7.14 -18.49 3.30
C PHE A 54 -8.16 -17.67 2.51
N MET A 55 -9.45 -17.76 2.85
CA MET A 55 -10.55 -17.12 2.11
C MET A 55 -10.41 -15.59 1.96
N GLN A 56 -9.75 -14.91 2.90
CA GLN A 56 -9.57 -13.45 2.87
C GLN A 56 -8.12 -13.04 2.53
N SER A 57 -7.28 -13.98 2.10
CA SER A 57 -5.88 -13.75 1.72
C SER A 57 -5.67 -13.58 0.21
N ASP A 58 -6.73 -13.71 -0.58
CA ASP A 58 -6.67 -13.51 -2.04
C ASP A 58 -6.25 -12.07 -2.37
N VAL A 59 -5.04 -11.94 -2.91
CA VAL A 59 -4.42 -10.63 -3.21
C VAL A 59 -5.15 -9.91 -4.35
N SER A 60 -5.77 -10.66 -5.27
CA SER A 60 -6.52 -10.07 -6.39
C SER A 60 -7.74 -9.28 -5.93
N LYS A 61 -8.39 -9.74 -4.84
CA LYS A 61 -9.51 -9.04 -4.20
C LYS A 61 -9.11 -7.77 -3.47
N GLN A 62 -7.80 -7.51 -3.33
CA GLN A 62 -7.27 -6.32 -2.68
C GLN A 62 -6.93 -5.20 -3.67
N CYS A 63 -7.20 -5.36 -4.97
CA CYS A 63 -6.92 -4.37 -6.02
C CYS A 63 -8.12 -3.43 -6.29
N THR A 64 -8.99 -3.22 -5.30
CA THR A 64 -10.20 -2.38 -5.41
C THR A 64 -9.97 -0.92 -4.96
N TYR A 65 -8.74 -0.57 -4.59
CA TYR A 65 -8.35 0.75 -4.11
C TYR A 65 -7.43 1.44 -5.12
N ARG A 66 -7.50 2.77 -5.23
CA ARG A 66 -6.67 3.55 -6.17
C ARG A 66 -5.19 3.45 -5.86
N TYR A 67 -4.84 3.38 -4.57
CA TYR A 67 -3.45 3.35 -4.12
C TYR A 67 -3.15 2.12 -3.28
N LYS A 68 -1.99 1.50 -3.51
CA LYS A 68 -1.53 0.33 -2.76
C LYS A 68 -0.21 0.63 -2.08
N ILE A 69 -0.15 0.39 -0.77
CA ILE A 69 1.05 0.67 0.01
C ILE A 69 1.95 -0.56 0.01
N TYR A 70 3.21 -0.38 -0.36
CA TYR A 70 4.28 -1.33 -0.09
C TYR A 70 5.08 -0.89 1.14
N ILE A 71 5.30 -1.82 2.05
CA ILE A 71 6.20 -1.66 3.19
C ILE A 71 6.90 -2.99 3.50
N GLU A 72 8.18 -2.88 3.82
CA GLU A 72 9.05 -4.01 4.16
C GLU A 72 8.57 -4.76 5.40
N GLY A 73 8.95 -6.03 5.50
CA GLY A 73 8.79 -6.84 6.70
C GLY A 73 10.14 -6.96 7.41
N TYR A 74 10.51 -8.19 7.78
CA TYR A 74 11.84 -8.49 8.30
C TYR A 74 12.96 -8.13 7.29
N ALA A 75 12.66 -8.30 6.00
CA ALA A 75 13.49 -7.90 4.86
C ALA A 75 12.58 -7.28 3.77
N TRP A 76 12.99 -7.37 2.49
CA TRP A 76 12.07 -7.09 1.37
C TRP A 76 10.84 -7.99 1.47
N SER A 77 9.69 -7.48 1.01
CA SER A 77 8.43 -8.22 1.09
C SER A 77 8.01 -8.73 -0.27
N VAL A 78 7.72 -10.03 -0.36
CA VAL A 78 7.21 -10.68 -1.59
C VAL A 78 5.92 -10.06 -2.12
N SER A 79 5.22 -9.25 -1.32
CA SER A 79 4.03 -8.50 -1.71
C SER A 79 4.28 -7.45 -2.79
N GLU A 80 5.52 -6.95 -2.97
CA GLU A 80 5.83 -5.84 -3.89
C GLU A 80 5.33 -6.11 -5.31
N LYS A 81 5.68 -7.27 -5.88
CA LYS A 81 5.29 -7.66 -7.24
C LYS A 81 3.77 -7.75 -7.43
N TYR A 82 3.04 -8.19 -6.40
CA TYR A 82 1.58 -8.29 -6.48
C TYR A 82 0.91 -6.92 -6.33
N ILE A 83 1.52 -6.02 -5.56
CA ILE A 83 1.07 -4.63 -5.46
C ILE A 83 1.23 -3.91 -6.80
N LEU A 84 2.39 -4.04 -7.44
CA LEU A 84 2.64 -3.49 -8.77
C LEU A 84 1.68 -4.05 -9.83
N ALA A 85 1.31 -5.34 -9.71
CA ALA A 85 0.37 -5.99 -10.61
C ALA A 85 -1.11 -5.60 -10.39
N CYS A 86 -1.45 -4.82 -9.34
CA CYS A 86 -2.84 -4.43 -9.08
C CYS A 86 -3.39 -3.37 -10.05
N ASP A 87 -2.56 -2.77 -10.93
CA ASP A 87 -2.97 -1.61 -11.74
C ASP A 87 -3.51 -0.47 -10.84
N SER A 88 -2.95 -0.36 -9.63
CA SER A 88 -3.18 0.70 -8.66
C SER A 88 -1.88 1.49 -8.57
N ALA A 89 -2.00 2.80 -8.30
CA ALA A 89 -0.82 3.60 -8.06
C ALA A 89 -0.08 3.11 -6.81
N THR A 90 1.19 2.75 -6.98
CA THR A 90 1.96 2.12 -5.92
C THR A 90 2.61 3.17 -5.03
N PHE A 91 2.34 3.10 -3.73
CA PHE A 91 2.95 3.92 -2.69
C PHE A 91 4.06 3.11 -2.03
N LEU A 92 5.31 3.46 -2.29
CA LEU A 92 6.46 2.70 -1.83
C LEU A 92 7.08 3.41 -0.63
N VAL A 93 6.89 2.86 0.56
CA VAL A 93 7.57 3.35 1.77
C VAL A 93 9.06 3.12 1.60
N LYS A 94 9.87 4.17 1.78
CA LYS A 94 11.31 4.20 1.53
C LYS A 94 11.98 2.87 1.94
N PRO A 95 12.44 2.05 0.97
CA PRO A 95 12.93 0.71 1.22
C PRO A 95 14.38 0.78 1.70
N TYR A 96 14.80 -0.25 2.41
CA TYR A 96 16.19 -0.48 2.82
C TYR A 96 16.78 -1.70 2.11
N PHE A 97 15.90 -2.64 1.76
CA PHE A 97 16.21 -3.83 0.99
C PHE A 97 15.78 -3.62 -0.45
N HIS A 98 16.60 -4.12 -1.38
CA HIS A 98 16.30 -4.06 -2.81
C HIS A 98 16.38 -5.46 -3.38
N ASP A 99 15.26 -5.97 -3.89
CA ASP A 99 15.24 -7.17 -4.71
C ASP A 99 15.72 -6.84 -6.14
N PHE A 100 15.90 -7.85 -6.99
CA PHE A 100 16.53 -7.70 -8.30
C PHE A 100 15.85 -6.66 -9.21
N PHE A 101 14.53 -6.49 -9.11
CA PHE A 101 13.76 -5.52 -9.91
C PHE A 101 13.55 -4.18 -9.18
N THR A 102 13.54 -4.15 -7.84
CA THR A 102 13.28 -2.94 -7.05
C THR A 102 14.28 -1.82 -7.37
N ARG A 103 15.53 -2.17 -7.71
CA ARG A 103 16.60 -1.21 -8.06
C ARG A 103 16.31 -0.43 -9.35
N SER A 104 15.52 -1.00 -10.25
CA SER A 104 15.20 -0.37 -11.52
C SER A 104 13.98 0.55 -11.42
N LEU A 105 13.17 0.42 -10.36
CA LEU A 105 12.00 1.26 -10.15
C LEU A 105 12.40 2.71 -9.88
N GLN A 106 11.92 3.60 -10.72
CA GLN A 106 12.14 5.04 -10.59
C GLN A 106 10.98 5.71 -9.83
N PRO A 107 11.28 6.57 -8.84
CA PRO A 107 10.26 7.34 -8.15
C PRO A 107 9.57 8.31 -9.12
N LEU A 108 8.26 8.47 -8.96
CA LEU A 108 7.38 9.28 -9.82
C LEU A 108 7.21 8.80 -11.26
N GLU A 109 7.75 7.63 -11.60
CA GLU A 109 7.50 6.93 -12.87
C GLU A 109 6.85 5.58 -12.60
N HIS A 110 7.34 4.82 -11.61
CA HIS A 110 6.83 3.49 -11.29
C HIS A 110 6.07 3.46 -9.94
N TYR A 111 6.39 4.39 -9.05
CA TYR A 111 5.77 4.47 -7.72
C TYR A 111 5.83 5.88 -7.15
N TRP A 112 4.94 6.18 -6.21
CA TRP A 112 5.00 7.37 -5.37
C TRP A 112 5.85 7.11 -4.12
N PRO A 113 6.94 7.85 -3.88
CA PRO A 113 7.78 7.64 -2.71
C PRO A 113 7.06 8.11 -1.43
N ILE A 114 7.00 7.23 -0.42
CA ILE A 114 6.48 7.55 0.91
C ILE A 114 7.64 7.61 1.91
N ARG A 115 7.66 8.66 2.72
CA ARG A 115 8.68 8.83 3.76
C ARG A 115 8.50 7.76 4.85
N ASN A 116 9.61 7.19 5.31
CA ASN A 116 9.58 6.29 6.47
C ASN A 116 9.33 7.08 7.77
N GLU A 117 9.82 8.31 7.87
CA GLU A 117 9.47 9.26 8.93
C GLU A 117 8.18 10.01 8.56
N ASP A 118 7.29 10.25 9.53
CA ASP A 118 5.99 10.94 9.32
C ASP A 118 5.13 10.34 8.18
N LYS A 119 5.15 9.01 8.09
CA LYS A 119 4.52 8.24 6.99
C LYS A 119 3.03 8.53 6.83
N CYS A 120 2.29 8.75 7.92
CA CYS A 120 0.84 8.99 7.85
C CYS A 120 0.52 10.31 7.13
N ARG A 121 1.26 11.39 7.42
CA ARG A 121 1.15 12.65 6.68
C ARG A 121 1.59 12.50 5.22
N SER A 122 2.69 11.77 5.00
CA SER A 122 3.19 11.50 3.65
C SER A 122 2.17 10.74 2.78
N ILE A 123 1.48 9.75 3.36
CA ILE A 123 0.41 8.99 2.70
C ILE A 123 -0.78 9.90 2.41
N LYS A 124 -1.25 10.64 3.41
CA LYS A 124 -2.40 11.55 3.26
C LYS A 124 -2.18 12.56 2.14
N PHE A 125 -1.02 13.21 2.12
CA PHE A 125 -0.65 14.15 1.07
C PHE A 125 -0.68 13.50 -0.32
N ALA A 126 -0.10 12.30 -0.45
CA ALA A 126 -0.06 11.58 -1.72
C ALA A 126 -1.48 11.21 -2.21
N VAL A 127 -2.36 10.75 -1.32
CA VAL A 127 -3.76 10.44 -1.65
C VAL A 127 -4.52 11.69 -2.08
N GLU A 128 -4.42 12.78 -1.30
CA GLU A 128 -5.11 14.05 -1.60
C GLU A 128 -4.64 14.62 -2.94
N TRP A 129 -3.33 14.60 -3.19
CA TRP A 129 -2.78 15.03 -4.45
C TRP A 129 -3.25 14.17 -5.62
N GLY A 130 -3.19 12.84 -5.48
CA GLY A 130 -3.57 11.90 -6.54
C GLY A 130 -5.05 11.98 -6.89
N ASN A 131 -5.91 12.14 -5.88
CA ASN A 131 -7.35 12.29 -6.09
C ASN A 131 -7.72 13.61 -6.75
N LYS A 132 -6.90 14.66 -6.57
CA LYS A 132 -7.06 15.94 -7.27
C LYS A 132 -6.49 15.94 -8.69
N HIS A 133 -5.55 15.04 -8.99
CA HIS A 133 -4.83 14.97 -10.28
C HIS A 133 -4.92 13.58 -10.91
N THR A 134 -6.14 13.04 -10.98
CA THR A 134 -6.41 11.66 -11.44
C THR A 134 -5.82 11.36 -12.82
N GLU A 135 -5.92 12.27 -13.78
CA GLU A 135 -5.34 12.10 -15.11
C GLU A 135 -3.82 11.92 -15.08
N LYS A 136 -3.12 12.66 -14.20
CA LYS A 136 -1.68 12.49 -14.04
C LYS A 136 -1.34 11.15 -13.42
N VAL A 137 -2.16 10.68 -12.48
CA VAL A 137 -1.94 9.37 -11.86
C VAL A 137 -2.11 8.26 -12.88
N ILE A 138 -3.23 8.24 -13.60
CA ILE A 138 -3.54 7.19 -14.61
C ILE A 138 -2.48 7.13 -15.73
N ASN A 139 -1.93 8.28 -16.13
CA ASN A 139 -0.94 8.32 -17.21
C ASN A 139 0.49 7.96 -16.75
N VAL A 140 0.72 7.83 -15.45
CA VAL A 140 2.05 7.60 -14.87
C VAL A 140 2.13 6.28 -14.10
N PHE A 141 1.08 5.92 -13.36
CA PHE A 141 1.07 4.81 -12.41
C PHE A 141 -0.06 3.81 -12.65
#